data_AF-A0A1H7M371-F1
#
_entry.id   AF-A0A1H7M371-F1
#
_cell.length_a   1.000
_cell.length_b   1.000
_cell.length_c   1.000
_cell.angle_alpha   90.00
_cell.angle_beta   90.00
_cell.angle_gamma   90.00
#
_symmetry.space_group_name_H-M   'P 1'
#
loop_
_entity.id
_entity.type
_entity.pdbx_description
1 polymer ?
#
loop_
_entity_poly.entity_id
_entity_poly.type
_entity_poly.pdbx_seq_one_letter_code
_entity_poly.pdbx_strand_id
1 'polypeptide(L)'
;MKKITAFTIAAIMALGMTACGDNTEKTSEKKQESKTSVAETQNENSAGDNSISEEVREDLLKAANNNAKLGYTAVAEYLADMETQGRISEANEQEAADFAIKELGSNGNISGSLGVRFDGSDDYGFINFTVQFRTDEDITVIGQYPEPAQSVDDIPEWSAKAEASCEISESANNDDDENGDGIISSLFNYRSKSKLKSANGNAKTAYNAVAEYLADMECEGRLSEATPQEAAAKATKWFQSNESCGIVGVRFIDISNCEFEALWREDSSSDIIGRYPEPAVSLDDHIEWIVDAECKIDEQVFEETEYDDREDDNDLDENAHYTDEEIDAFAAYLEEAQSNMYEPSAEEKKANDNAKIAYIAAADYLTGMETPENGDGRDIVTAFVRSEVAEYIAGMEMNGELTSEKKQEAANIAAKALKNAGVDGKVGLLFIELDSLNPDFCVMWKNETSGRLIGVYPQLAPNDMLAWECDVVAHVE
;
A
#
# COMPACT_ATOMS: atom_id res chain seq x y z
N MET A 1 13.38 -24.37 18.84
CA MET A 1 12.25 -23.78 19.60
C MET A 1 12.55 -22.43 20.28
N LYS A 2 13.80 -22.01 20.52
CA LYS A 2 14.09 -20.71 21.18
C LYS A 2 14.23 -19.50 20.24
N LYS A 3 14.19 -19.69 18.90
CA LYS A 3 14.37 -18.61 17.91
C LYS A 3 13.07 -17.99 17.40
N ILE A 4 11.93 -18.66 17.61
CA ILE A 4 10.62 -18.18 17.15
C ILE A 4 10.04 -17.17 18.16
N THR A 5 10.39 -17.28 19.45
CA THR A 5 9.88 -16.40 20.51
C THR A 5 10.43 -14.98 20.48
N ALA A 6 11.63 -14.76 19.92
CA ALA A 6 12.23 -13.41 19.83
C ALA A 6 11.58 -12.57 18.71
N PHE A 7 11.19 -13.22 17.61
CA PHE A 7 10.58 -12.53 16.46
C PHE A 7 9.16 -12.04 16.74
N THR A 8 8.41 -12.78 17.59
CA THR A 8 7.05 -12.39 18.00
C THR A 8 7.03 -11.23 19.00
N ILE A 9 8.10 -11.06 19.79
CA ILE A 9 8.19 -10.02 20.81
C ILE A 9 8.52 -8.65 20.17
N ALA A 10 9.38 -8.61 19.13
CA ALA A 10 9.68 -7.38 18.39
C ALA A 10 8.49 -6.83 17.58
N ALA A 11 7.62 -7.70 17.04
CA ALA A 11 6.43 -7.28 16.30
C ALA A 11 5.32 -6.67 17.18
N ILE A 12 5.26 -7.05 18.47
CA ILE A 12 4.25 -6.55 19.42
C ILE A 12 4.63 -5.17 19.97
N MET A 13 5.92 -4.82 19.96
CA MET A 13 6.42 -3.57 20.53
C MET A 13 6.40 -2.39 19.55
N ALA A 14 6.17 -2.64 18.26
CA ALA A 14 5.97 -1.58 17.27
C ALA A 14 4.52 -1.02 17.22
N LEU A 15 3.56 -1.61 17.94
CA LEU A 15 2.12 -1.37 17.70
C LEU A 15 1.34 -0.78 18.89
N GLY A 16 1.97 -0.50 20.04
CA GLY A 16 1.21 -0.30 21.27
C GLY A 16 0.84 1.13 21.67
N MET A 17 1.30 2.21 21.01
CA MET A 17 1.22 3.52 21.67
C MET A 17 0.91 4.74 20.80
N THR A 18 -0.33 5.20 20.91
CA THR A 18 -0.70 6.61 21.10
C THR A 18 -2.15 6.70 21.58
N ALA A 19 -2.40 7.00 22.86
CA ALA A 19 -3.66 7.60 23.32
C ALA A 19 -3.51 8.18 24.73
N CYS A 20 -3.36 9.50 24.84
CA CYS A 20 -4.02 10.37 25.84
C CYS A 20 -3.55 11.82 25.64
N GLY A 21 -4.43 12.65 25.08
CA GLY A 21 -4.39 14.09 25.31
C GLY A 21 -5.13 14.44 26.61
N ASP A 22 -4.78 15.58 27.22
CA ASP A 22 -5.83 16.50 27.67
C ASP A 22 -5.36 17.95 27.89
N ASN A 23 -6.08 18.85 27.22
CA ASN A 23 -6.57 20.17 27.64
C ASN A 23 -5.67 21.15 28.41
N THR A 24 -5.41 22.32 27.80
CA THR A 24 -5.71 23.60 28.48
C THR A 24 -6.00 24.74 27.50
N GLU A 25 -7.20 25.31 27.60
CA GLU A 25 -7.58 26.62 27.04
C GLU A 25 -6.60 27.73 27.47
N LYS A 26 -6.32 28.69 26.59
CA LYS A 26 -6.06 30.08 27.02
C LYS A 26 -6.26 31.14 25.93
N THR A 27 -7.36 31.86 26.13
CA THR A 27 -7.57 33.31 26.02
C THR A 27 -6.43 34.20 25.52
N SER A 28 -6.84 35.09 24.61
CA SER A 28 -6.19 36.32 24.16
C SER A 28 -5.83 37.29 25.31
N GLU A 29 -4.59 37.76 25.37
CA GLU A 29 -4.27 39.09 25.93
C GLU A 29 -2.96 39.68 25.37
N LYS A 30 -2.91 41.01 25.43
CA LYS A 30 -2.03 41.96 24.71
C LYS A 30 -0.82 42.37 25.56
N LYS A 31 0.22 42.90 24.90
CA LYS A 31 1.38 43.70 25.42
C LYS A 31 2.46 42.83 26.12
N GLN A 32 3.77 43.05 25.95
CA GLN A 32 4.51 44.31 25.93
C GLN A 32 5.95 44.09 25.40
N GLU A 33 6.52 45.12 24.77
CA GLU A 33 7.93 45.23 24.37
C GLU A 33 8.92 44.94 25.51
N SER A 34 10.02 44.24 25.21
CA SER A 34 11.31 44.48 25.86
C SER A 34 12.48 44.09 24.96
N LYS A 35 13.30 45.09 24.63
CA LYS A 35 14.61 44.99 24.00
C LYS A 35 15.57 44.30 24.95
N THR A 36 16.34 43.31 24.49
CA THR A 36 17.71 43.12 25.01
C THR A 36 18.60 42.52 23.92
N SER A 37 19.65 43.27 23.65
CA SER A 37 20.74 43.05 22.70
C SER A 37 21.66 41.91 23.12
N VAL A 38 21.99 40.98 22.21
CA VAL A 38 23.20 40.16 22.30
C VAL A 38 23.84 40.04 20.91
N ALA A 39 25.06 40.55 20.86
CA ALA A 39 26.15 40.52 19.88
C ALA A 39 25.99 39.73 18.56
N GLU A 40 26.01 40.50 17.48
CA GLU A 40 26.47 40.10 16.14
C GLU A 40 27.96 39.69 16.17
N THR A 41 28.27 38.54 15.58
CA THR A 41 29.60 38.31 15.00
C THR A 41 29.39 38.14 13.50
N GLN A 42 29.47 39.27 12.79
CA GLN A 42 29.50 39.31 11.33
C GLN A 42 30.82 38.68 10.86
N ASN A 43 30.72 37.58 10.11
CA ASN A 43 31.80 37.11 9.24
C ASN A 43 31.37 37.41 7.80
N GLU A 44 31.55 38.67 7.39
CA GLU A 44 31.39 39.09 6.00
C GLU A 44 32.64 38.65 5.23
N ASN A 45 32.50 37.68 4.34
CA ASN A 45 33.35 37.58 3.16
C ASN A 45 32.63 36.81 2.03
N SER A 46 32.37 37.55 0.95
CA SER A 46 32.15 37.09 -0.43
C SER A 46 30.83 36.39 -0.77
N ALA A 47 29.73 37.15 -0.79
CA ALA A 47 28.48 36.77 -1.45
C ALA A 47 28.63 36.85 -2.98
N GLY A 48 29.05 35.75 -3.59
CA GLY A 48 28.55 35.37 -4.91
C GLY A 48 27.15 34.82 -4.71
N ASP A 49 26.17 35.37 -5.43
CA ASP A 49 24.75 35.01 -5.36
C ASP A 49 24.52 33.62 -5.99
N ASN A 50 25.00 32.58 -5.32
CA ASN A 50 24.71 31.17 -5.61
C ASN A 50 23.39 30.77 -4.93
N SER A 51 22.34 31.55 -5.18
CA SER A 51 20.98 31.19 -4.79
C SER A 51 20.59 29.91 -5.55
N ILE A 52 20.58 28.77 -4.87
CA ILE A 52 19.99 27.53 -5.39
C ILE A 52 18.54 27.84 -5.80
N SER A 53 18.10 27.33 -6.94
CA SER A 53 16.72 27.55 -7.39
C SER A 53 15.72 26.87 -6.45
N GLU A 54 14.51 27.41 -6.37
CA GLU A 54 13.44 26.86 -5.53
C GLU A 54 13.10 25.40 -5.93
N GLU A 55 13.11 25.10 -7.23
CA GLU A 55 12.94 23.73 -7.75
C GLU A 55 14.02 22.76 -7.24
N VAL A 56 15.29 23.18 -7.23
CA VAL A 56 16.38 22.34 -6.70
C VAL A 56 16.23 22.17 -5.19
N ARG A 57 15.78 23.20 -4.46
CA ARG A 57 15.48 23.08 -3.02
C ARG A 57 14.35 22.10 -2.74
N GLU A 58 13.30 22.07 -3.56
CA GLU A 58 12.22 21.08 -3.44
C GLU A 58 12.73 19.65 -3.64
N ASP A 59 13.61 19.42 -4.62
CA ASP A 59 14.18 18.10 -4.87
C ASP A 59 15.16 17.67 -3.77
N LEU A 60 15.95 18.61 -3.24
CA LEU A 60 16.77 18.38 -2.05
C LEU A 60 15.91 18.03 -0.83
N LEU A 61 14.76 18.69 -0.66
CA LEU A 61 13.85 18.39 0.43
C LEU A 61 13.28 16.97 0.32
N LYS A 62 12.86 16.54 -0.88
CA LYS A 62 12.41 15.16 -1.12
C LYS A 62 13.51 14.15 -0.80
N ALA A 63 14.75 14.42 -1.24
CA ALA A 63 15.89 13.56 -0.95
C ALA A 63 16.22 13.51 0.56
N ALA A 64 16.18 14.66 1.25
CA ALA A 64 16.38 14.75 2.69
C ALA A 64 15.29 14.00 3.47
N ASN A 65 14.02 14.14 3.10
CA ASN A 65 12.91 13.38 3.70
C ASN A 65 13.09 11.87 3.51
N ASN A 66 13.54 11.44 2.32
CA ASN A 66 13.82 10.03 2.06
C ASN A 66 14.96 9.49 2.94
N ASN A 67 16.05 10.25 3.10
CA ASN A 67 17.14 9.89 4.01
C ASN A 67 16.68 9.87 5.48
N ALA A 68 15.85 10.83 5.91
CA ALA A 68 15.28 10.84 7.25
C ALA A 68 14.40 9.59 7.50
N LYS A 69 13.61 9.15 6.52
CA LYS A 69 12.80 7.92 6.60
C LYS A 69 13.67 6.66 6.69
N LEU A 70 14.74 6.56 5.88
CA LEU A 70 15.69 5.46 5.97
C LEU A 70 16.38 5.43 7.34
N GLY A 71 16.83 6.59 7.81
CA GLY A 71 17.41 6.76 9.14
C GLY A 71 16.44 6.36 10.24
N TYR A 72 15.17 6.75 10.14
CA TYR A 72 14.13 6.36 11.09
C TYR A 72 13.96 4.84 11.18
N THR A 73 13.96 4.16 10.03
CA THR A 73 13.88 2.69 9.99
C THR A 73 15.08 2.05 10.70
N ALA A 74 16.29 2.54 10.45
CA ALA A 74 17.50 2.06 11.11
C ALA A 74 17.50 2.32 12.63
N VAL A 75 17.00 3.48 13.07
CA VAL A 75 16.83 3.77 14.51
C VAL A 75 15.80 2.83 15.15
N ALA A 76 14.69 2.54 14.46
CA ALA A 76 13.69 1.58 14.96
C ALA A 76 14.29 0.19 15.16
N GLU A 77 15.11 -0.29 14.22
CA GLU A 77 15.83 -1.58 14.34
C GLU A 77 16.80 -1.58 15.52
N TYR A 78 17.59 -0.50 15.67
CA TYR A 78 18.48 -0.34 16.82
C TYR A 78 17.72 -0.42 18.16
N LEU A 79 16.58 0.26 18.26
CA LEU A 79 15.75 0.22 19.47
C LEU A 79 15.17 -1.16 19.72
N ALA A 80 14.71 -1.88 18.69
CA ALA A 80 14.22 -3.26 18.82
C ALA A 80 15.32 -4.24 19.27
N ASP A 81 16.57 -4.03 18.83
CA ASP A 81 17.73 -4.79 19.29
C ASP A 81 18.05 -4.53 20.77
N MET A 82 17.99 -3.27 21.20
CA MET A 82 18.14 -2.88 22.61
C MET A 82 16.99 -3.45 23.48
N GLU A 83 15.78 -3.41 22.93
CA GLU A 83 14.58 -4.20 23.23
C GLU A 83 14.91 -5.63 23.65
N THR A 84 15.30 -6.40 22.64
CA THR A 84 15.55 -7.83 22.72
C THR A 84 16.66 -8.18 23.71
N GLN A 85 17.63 -7.28 23.90
CA GLN A 85 18.72 -7.44 24.87
C GLN A 85 18.31 -7.08 26.32
N GLY A 86 17.12 -6.52 26.54
CA GLY A 86 16.69 -6.02 27.84
C GLY A 86 17.48 -4.78 28.28
N ARG A 87 17.98 -3.99 27.32
CA ARG A 87 18.87 -2.84 27.51
C ARG A 87 18.26 -1.54 26.99
N ILE A 88 16.95 -1.49 26.72
CA ILE A 88 16.29 -0.30 26.17
C ILE A 88 16.51 0.97 27.01
N SER A 89 16.65 0.84 28.34
CA SER A 89 16.97 1.96 29.23
C SER A 89 18.39 2.54 29.05
N GLU A 90 19.26 1.83 28.33
CA GLU A 90 20.62 2.27 27.97
C GLU A 90 20.65 2.93 26.58
N ALA A 91 19.56 2.87 25.81
CA ALA A 91 19.51 3.49 24.49
C ALA A 91 19.75 5.00 24.60
N ASN A 92 20.66 5.51 23.77
CA ASN A 92 20.94 6.94 23.64
C ASN A 92 20.92 7.36 22.17
N GLU A 93 20.62 8.65 21.96
CA GLU A 93 20.43 9.25 20.63
C GLU A 93 21.70 9.16 19.77
N GLN A 94 22.91 9.21 20.37
CA GLN A 94 24.16 9.16 19.61
C GLN A 94 24.45 7.77 19.03
N GLU A 95 24.31 6.71 19.83
CA GLU A 95 24.48 5.34 19.32
C GLU A 95 23.43 5.02 18.24
N ALA A 96 22.20 5.53 18.39
CA ALA A 96 21.17 5.42 17.37
C ALA A 96 21.54 6.18 16.08
N ALA A 97 22.07 7.40 16.18
CA ALA A 97 22.51 8.19 15.03
C ALA A 97 23.70 7.53 14.30
N ASP A 98 24.69 7.04 15.05
CA ASP A 98 25.86 6.34 14.50
C ASP A 98 25.43 5.04 13.77
N PHE A 99 24.47 4.30 14.33
CA PHE A 99 23.89 3.12 13.70
C PHE A 99 23.17 3.49 12.39
N ALA A 100 22.31 4.52 12.42
CA ALA A 100 21.55 4.95 11.26
C ALA A 100 22.44 5.47 10.12
N ILE A 101 23.51 6.21 10.42
CA ILE A 101 24.46 6.68 9.41
C ILE A 101 25.18 5.53 8.71
N LYS A 102 25.48 4.44 9.41
CA LYS A 102 26.10 3.26 8.80
C LYS A 102 25.19 2.63 7.74
N GLU A 103 23.88 2.57 8.02
CA GLU A 103 22.89 2.06 7.07
C GLU A 103 22.66 3.04 5.90
N LEU A 104 22.67 4.34 6.17
CA LEU A 104 22.64 5.38 5.14
C LEU A 104 23.89 5.39 4.26
N GLY A 105 25.06 5.00 4.76
CA GLY A 105 26.25 4.89 3.92
C GLY A 105 26.08 3.90 2.76
N SER A 106 25.18 2.92 2.90
CA SER A 106 24.89 1.92 1.87
C SER A 106 23.65 2.24 1.04
N ASN A 107 22.70 3.00 1.59
CA ASN A 107 21.36 3.17 1.03
C ASN A 107 20.92 4.64 0.86
N GLY A 108 21.67 5.58 1.42
CA GLY A 108 21.39 7.00 1.39
C GLY A 108 21.55 7.58 -0.01
N ASN A 109 20.87 8.70 -0.21
CA ASN A 109 20.70 9.30 -1.53
C ASN A 109 21.56 10.54 -1.76
N ILE A 110 21.85 11.26 -0.68
CA ILE A 110 22.65 12.48 -0.64
C ILE A 110 23.50 12.49 0.64
N SER A 111 24.65 13.17 0.59
CA SER A 111 25.52 13.40 1.75
C SER A 111 24.87 14.41 2.70
N GLY A 112 25.16 14.27 3.99
CA GLY A 112 24.59 15.14 5.00
C GLY A 112 24.82 14.70 6.42
N SER A 113 24.15 15.40 7.33
CA SER A 113 24.10 15.03 8.75
C SER A 113 22.72 14.48 9.10
N LEU A 114 22.70 13.30 9.71
CA LEU A 114 21.52 12.73 10.35
C LEU A 114 21.50 13.10 11.82
N GLY A 115 20.33 13.51 12.28
CA GLY A 115 20.06 13.83 13.67
C GLY A 115 18.96 12.96 14.24
N VAL A 116 19.14 12.49 15.48
CA VAL A 116 18.14 11.70 16.22
C VAL A 116 17.73 12.46 17.48
N ARG A 117 16.43 12.42 17.78
CA ARG A 117 15.85 12.98 19.01
C ARG A 117 14.87 11.98 19.60
N PHE A 118 15.04 11.64 20.87
CA PHE A 118 14.06 10.88 21.65
C PHE A 118 13.10 11.86 22.33
N ASP A 119 11.82 11.68 22.05
CA ASP A 119 10.71 12.52 22.48
C ASP A 119 10.06 12.01 23.80
N GLY A 120 10.76 11.11 24.47
CA GLY A 120 10.33 10.46 25.71
C GLY A 120 9.77 9.06 25.45
N SER A 121 9.25 8.45 26.51
CA SER A 121 8.48 7.22 26.41
C SER A 121 7.02 7.51 26.70
N ASP A 122 6.17 6.85 25.94
CA ASP A 122 4.74 6.69 26.17
C ASP A 122 4.43 5.69 27.31
N ASP A 123 3.14 5.53 27.63
CA ASP A 123 2.67 4.89 28.87
C ASP A 123 3.00 3.40 29.02
N TYR A 124 3.40 2.74 27.94
CA TYR A 124 3.79 1.34 27.89
C TYR A 124 5.32 1.17 27.70
N GLY A 125 6.09 2.26 27.64
CA GLY A 125 7.56 2.26 27.59
C GLY A 125 8.25 2.21 26.21
N PHE A 126 7.59 2.51 25.08
CA PHE A 126 8.25 2.65 23.78
C PHE A 126 8.85 4.04 23.68
N ILE A 127 10.03 4.13 23.09
CA ILE A 127 10.71 5.40 22.90
C ILE A 127 10.11 6.03 21.65
N ASN A 128 9.40 7.14 21.81
CA ASN A 128 9.02 7.98 20.68
C ASN A 128 10.27 8.73 20.20
N PHE A 129 10.48 8.78 18.90
CA PHE A 129 11.65 9.45 18.34
C PHE A 129 11.36 10.11 17.01
N THR A 130 12.17 11.12 16.71
CA THR A 130 12.17 11.85 15.45
C THR A 130 13.56 11.75 14.83
N VAL A 131 13.61 11.53 13.52
CA VAL A 131 14.85 11.60 12.74
C VAL A 131 14.79 12.79 11.80
N GLN A 132 15.84 13.60 11.81
CA GLN A 132 16.05 14.71 10.90
C GLN A 132 17.28 14.44 10.03
N PHE A 133 17.26 14.93 8.80
CA PHE A 133 18.41 14.86 7.91
C PHE A 133 18.62 16.23 7.28
N ARG A 134 19.80 16.83 7.46
CA ARG A 134 20.19 18.07 6.78
C ARG A 134 21.21 17.74 5.70
N THR A 135 21.04 18.34 4.53
CA THR A 135 21.95 18.11 3.40
C THR A 135 23.21 18.96 3.57
N ASP A 136 24.35 18.48 3.07
CA ASP A 136 25.59 19.30 3.06
C ASP A 136 25.55 20.38 1.96
N GLU A 137 24.70 20.20 0.95
CA GLU A 137 24.52 21.13 -0.17
C GLU A 137 23.77 22.40 0.25
N ASP A 138 22.73 22.25 1.07
CA ASP A 138 21.99 23.35 1.68
C ASP A 138 21.56 22.95 3.10
N ILE A 139 22.32 23.40 4.08
CA ILE A 139 22.06 23.11 5.50
C ILE A 139 20.71 23.65 6.00
N THR A 140 20.06 24.53 5.23
CA THR A 140 18.71 25.02 5.55
C THR A 140 17.62 24.07 5.08
N VAL A 141 17.93 23.08 4.23
CA VAL A 141 17.01 22.03 3.80
C VAL A 141 17.09 20.86 4.77
N ILE A 142 16.04 20.70 5.56
CA ILE A 142 15.94 19.68 6.61
C ILE A 142 14.75 18.78 6.29
N GLY A 143 15.04 17.51 6.02
CA GLY A 143 14.03 16.46 5.98
C GLY A 143 13.74 15.91 7.36
N GLN A 144 12.54 15.37 7.57
CA GLN A 144 12.12 14.82 8.85
C GLN A 144 11.21 13.59 8.68
N TYR A 145 11.26 12.68 9.65
CA TYR A 145 10.32 11.57 9.78
C TYR A 145 10.05 11.30 11.27
N PRO A 146 8.80 10.99 11.69
CA PRO A 146 7.64 10.58 10.90
C PRO A 146 6.82 11.68 10.24
N GLU A 147 7.07 12.95 10.57
CA GLU A 147 6.35 14.11 10.00
C GLU A 147 7.22 14.82 8.94
N PRO A 148 7.20 14.37 7.67
CA PRO A 148 7.99 15.00 6.61
C PRO A 148 7.41 16.36 6.20
N ALA A 149 8.31 17.32 5.97
CA ALA A 149 7.94 18.60 5.35
C ALA A 149 7.37 18.36 3.94
N GLN A 150 6.22 18.96 3.64
CA GLN A 150 5.54 18.80 2.36
C GLN A 150 6.03 19.82 1.31
N SER A 151 6.62 20.92 1.76
CA SER A 151 7.11 22.00 0.92
C SER A 151 8.32 22.69 1.58
N VAL A 152 9.02 23.52 0.80
CA VAL A 152 10.18 24.31 1.29
C VAL A 152 9.75 25.29 2.38
N ASP A 153 8.49 25.74 2.39
CA ASP A 153 7.94 26.63 3.41
C ASP A 153 7.65 25.93 4.75
N ASP A 154 7.54 24.59 4.74
CA ASP A 154 7.20 23.75 5.89
C ASP A 154 8.43 23.04 6.50
N ILE A 155 9.64 23.48 6.14
CA ILE A 155 10.88 22.86 6.64
C ILE A 155 10.97 23.04 8.17
N PRO A 156 11.13 21.95 8.94
CA PRO A 156 11.23 22.03 10.39
C PRO A 156 12.55 22.66 10.83
N GLU A 157 12.57 23.23 12.03
CA GLU A 157 13.81 23.65 12.66
C GLU A 157 14.66 22.43 13.05
N TRP A 158 15.99 22.55 12.93
CA TRP A 158 16.91 21.53 13.41
C TRP A 158 16.82 21.40 14.93
N SER A 159 16.39 20.25 15.41
CA SER A 159 16.11 19.99 16.82
C SER A 159 16.80 18.73 17.37
N ALA A 160 17.56 18.04 16.52
CA ALA A 160 18.32 16.87 16.92
C ALA A 160 19.39 17.22 17.96
N LYS A 161 19.53 16.35 18.96
CA LYS A 161 20.49 16.49 20.07
C LYS A 161 21.77 15.69 19.85
N ALA A 162 21.66 14.61 19.08
CA ALA A 162 22.79 13.84 18.58
C ALA A 162 22.84 13.96 17.06
N GLU A 163 24.04 14.07 16.52
CA GLU A 163 24.26 14.14 15.08
C GLU A 163 25.39 13.19 14.67
N ALA A 164 25.25 12.61 13.49
CA ALA A 164 26.29 11.86 12.82
C ALA A 164 26.24 12.23 11.33
N SER A 165 27.40 12.30 10.67
CA SER A 165 27.51 12.70 9.26
C SER A 165 27.82 11.49 8.38
N CYS A 166 27.13 11.38 7.25
CA CYS A 166 27.54 10.49 6.16
C CYS A 166 28.10 11.31 5.00
N GLU A 167 29.32 10.98 4.61
CA GLU A 167 29.79 11.28 3.27
C GLU A 167 29.42 10.08 2.40
N ILE A 168 28.47 10.26 1.50
CA ILE A 168 28.28 9.30 0.43
C ILE A 168 29.47 9.49 -0.48
N SER A 169 30.44 8.58 -0.41
CA SER A 169 31.62 8.66 -1.24
C SER A 169 31.19 8.76 -2.69
N GLU A 170 31.49 9.88 -3.33
CA GLU A 170 31.41 10.08 -4.78
C GLU A 170 32.46 9.19 -5.47
N SER A 171 32.37 7.87 -5.27
CA SER A 171 33.23 6.90 -5.93
C SER A 171 32.67 6.58 -7.31
N ALA A 172 32.45 7.61 -8.13
CA ALA A 172 32.25 7.53 -9.58
C ALA A 172 32.00 8.95 -10.09
N ASN A 173 33.09 9.64 -10.49
CA ASN A 173 33.18 10.67 -11.55
C ASN A 173 34.26 11.69 -11.19
N ASN A 174 35.53 11.26 -11.28
CA ASN A 174 36.66 12.19 -11.39
C ASN A 174 36.72 12.76 -12.82
N ASP A 175 35.70 13.50 -13.25
CA ASP A 175 35.84 14.38 -14.39
C ASP A 175 36.02 15.80 -13.85
N ASP A 176 37.25 16.29 -13.96
CA ASP A 176 37.77 17.59 -13.50
C ASP A 176 37.05 18.78 -14.19
N ASP A 177 35.75 18.98 -13.95
CA ASP A 177 35.03 20.18 -14.40
C ASP A 177 34.83 21.15 -13.23
N GLU A 178 35.77 22.11 -13.10
CA GLU A 178 35.86 23.12 -12.03
C GLU A 178 34.71 24.15 -12.00
N ASN A 179 33.56 23.89 -12.65
CA ASN A 179 32.47 24.85 -12.78
C ASN A 179 31.18 24.34 -12.12
N GLY A 180 31.02 24.53 -10.80
CA GLY A 180 29.74 24.80 -10.11
C GLY A 180 28.51 23.89 -10.28
N ASP A 181 28.53 22.85 -11.13
CA ASP A 181 27.39 22.01 -11.54
C ASP A 181 27.28 20.71 -10.74
N GLY A 182 28.10 20.53 -9.70
CA GLY A 182 28.17 19.31 -8.89
C GLY A 182 26.83 18.92 -8.22
N ILE A 183 26.02 19.92 -7.85
CA ILE A 183 24.68 19.73 -7.24
C ILE A 183 23.70 19.08 -8.22
N ILE A 184 23.78 19.46 -9.49
CA ILE A 184 22.92 18.89 -10.53
C ILE A 184 23.37 17.45 -10.79
N SER A 185 24.68 17.19 -10.85
CA SER A 185 25.24 15.86 -11.07
C SER A 185 24.89 14.86 -9.96
N SER A 186 24.95 15.26 -8.68
CA SER A 186 24.59 14.39 -7.54
C SER A 186 23.11 13.98 -7.57
N LEU A 187 22.21 14.94 -7.83
CA LEU A 187 20.75 14.71 -7.96
C LEU A 187 20.39 13.87 -9.19
N PHE A 188 21.05 14.10 -10.34
CA PHE A 188 20.85 13.26 -11.53
C PHE A 188 21.29 11.81 -11.27
N ASN A 189 22.46 11.62 -10.62
CA ASN A 189 22.93 10.30 -10.24
C ASN A 189 21.98 9.61 -9.23
N TYR A 190 21.38 10.35 -8.31
CA TYR A 190 20.37 9.82 -7.39
C TYR A 190 19.14 9.31 -8.14
N ARG A 191 18.55 10.14 -9.02
CA ARG A 191 17.38 9.75 -9.80
C ARG A 191 17.67 8.49 -10.61
N SER A 192 18.87 8.39 -11.18
CA SER A 192 19.30 7.23 -11.95
C SER A 192 19.51 5.98 -11.09
N LYS A 193 20.16 6.07 -9.92
CA LYS A 193 20.33 4.92 -9.00
C LYS A 193 18.98 4.40 -8.48
N SER A 194 18.08 5.29 -8.10
CA SER A 194 16.72 4.92 -7.67
C SER A 194 15.95 4.23 -8.82
N LYS A 195 16.04 4.79 -10.03
CA LYS A 195 15.45 4.17 -11.24
C LYS A 195 16.04 2.79 -11.51
N LEU A 196 17.36 2.61 -11.39
CA LEU A 196 18.01 1.31 -11.59
C LEU A 196 17.55 0.26 -10.57
N LYS A 197 17.44 0.65 -9.29
CA LYS A 197 16.90 -0.24 -8.24
C LYS A 197 15.46 -0.65 -8.54
N SER A 198 14.62 0.31 -8.97
CA SER A 198 13.25 0.03 -9.41
C SER A 198 13.21 -0.89 -10.63
N ALA A 199 14.05 -0.64 -11.62
CA ALA A 199 14.15 -1.44 -12.83
C ALA A 199 14.57 -2.89 -12.52
N ASN A 200 15.55 -3.09 -11.63
CA ASN A 200 15.96 -4.41 -11.16
C ASN A 200 14.83 -5.11 -10.37
N GLY A 201 14.08 -4.36 -9.55
CA GLY A 201 12.89 -4.86 -8.87
C GLY A 201 11.84 -5.38 -9.87
N ASN A 202 11.55 -4.59 -10.90
CA ASN A 202 10.65 -4.99 -11.97
C ASN A 202 11.20 -6.20 -12.75
N ALA A 203 12.46 -6.21 -13.15
CA ALA A 203 13.06 -7.37 -13.81
C ALA A 203 12.93 -8.66 -12.99
N LYS A 204 13.06 -8.59 -11.66
CA LYS A 204 12.82 -9.71 -10.75
C LYS A 204 11.35 -10.15 -10.74
N THR A 205 10.41 -9.21 -10.73
CA THR A 205 8.97 -9.52 -10.84
C THR A 205 8.67 -10.23 -12.16
N ALA A 206 9.20 -9.72 -13.27
CA ALA A 206 9.09 -10.35 -14.59
C ALA A 206 9.67 -11.78 -14.56
N TYR A 207 10.85 -11.95 -13.97
CA TYR A 207 11.50 -13.24 -13.84
C TYR A 207 10.64 -14.27 -13.12
N ASN A 208 10.02 -13.90 -11.99
CA ASN A 208 9.16 -14.79 -11.24
C ASN A 208 7.93 -15.25 -12.06
N ALA A 209 7.31 -14.33 -12.80
CA ALA A 209 6.17 -14.67 -13.67
C ALA A 209 6.57 -15.59 -14.83
N VAL A 210 7.77 -15.40 -15.41
CA VAL A 210 8.31 -16.34 -16.41
C VAL A 210 8.62 -17.70 -15.78
N ALA A 211 9.20 -17.72 -14.58
CA ALA A 211 9.50 -18.96 -13.86
C ALA A 211 8.24 -19.80 -13.60
N GLU A 212 7.14 -19.14 -13.21
CA GLU A 212 5.83 -19.77 -13.02
C GLU A 212 5.29 -20.36 -14.33
N TYR A 213 5.28 -19.57 -15.41
CA TYR A 213 4.88 -20.07 -16.73
C TYR A 213 5.72 -21.28 -17.19
N LEU A 214 7.04 -21.25 -16.99
CA LEU A 214 7.90 -22.38 -17.35
C LEU A 214 7.65 -23.62 -16.48
N ALA A 215 7.34 -23.43 -15.19
CA ALA A 215 6.97 -24.52 -14.29
C ALA A 215 5.65 -25.19 -14.72
N ASP A 216 4.66 -24.40 -15.15
CA ASP A 216 3.40 -24.93 -15.69
C ASP A 216 3.66 -25.74 -16.97
N MET A 217 4.44 -25.19 -17.91
CA MET A 217 4.81 -25.89 -19.14
C MET A 217 5.61 -27.18 -18.87
N GLU A 218 6.46 -27.20 -17.85
CA GLU A 218 7.15 -28.41 -17.41
C GLU A 218 6.17 -29.45 -16.83
N CYS A 219 5.22 -29.03 -15.98
CA CYS A 219 4.21 -29.90 -15.40
C CYS A 219 3.30 -30.54 -16.47
N GLU A 220 2.98 -29.80 -17.52
CA GLU A 220 2.22 -30.30 -18.67
C GLU A 220 3.05 -31.20 -19.61
N GLY A 221 4.36 -31.31 -19.41
CA GLY A 221 5.26 -32.03 -20.32
C GLY A 221 5.48 -31.33 -21.66
N ARG A 222 5.23 -30.01 -21.68
CA ARG A 222 5.25 -29.14 -22.88
C ARG A 222 6.37 -28.10 -22.83
N LEU A 223 7.35 -28.23 -21.94
CA LEU A 223 8.45 -27.28 -21.80
C LEU A 223 9.18 -26.97 -23.12
N SER A 224 9.31 -27.94 -24.04
CA SER A 224 9.91 -27.73 -25.36
C SER A 224 9.09 -26.86 -26.32
N GLU A 225 7.81 -26.63 -26.00
CA GLU A 225 6.92 -25.73 -26.74
C GLU A 225 6.96 -24.29 -26.20
N ALA A 226 7.56 -24.07 -25.02
CA ALA A 226 7.63 -22.75 -24.42
C ALA A 226 8.39 -21.77 -25.33
N THR A 227 7.81 -20.59 -25.55
CA THR A 227 8.42 -19.55 -26.39
C THR A 227 8.74 -18.30 -25.57
N PRO A 228 9.82 -17.57 -25.89
CA PRO A 228 10.13 -16.29 -25.24
C PRO A 228 8.98 -15.27 -25.37
N GLN A 229 8.23 -15.31 -26.48
CA GLN A 229 7.12 -14.37 -26.73
C GLN A 229 5.95 -14.61 -25.76
N GLU A 230 5.58 -15.87 -25.53
CA GLU A 230 4.53 -16.22 -24.56
C GLU A 230 4.98 -15.93 -23.13
N ALA A 231 6.24 -16.23 -22.80
CA ALA A 231 6.82 -15.91 -21.50
C ALA A 231 6.80 -14.39 -21.23
N ALA A 232 7.22 -13.57 -22.20
CA ALA A 232 7.18 -12.11 -22.09
C ALA A 232 5.74 -11.60 -21.93
N ALA A 233 4.79 -12.14 -22.70
CA ALA A 233 3.37 -11.76 -22.59
C ALA A 233 2.76 -12.14 -21.22
N LYS A 234 3.10 -13.31 -20.68
CA LYS A 234 2.67 -13.75 -19.33
C LYS A 234 3.24 -12.83 -18.24
N ALA A 235 4.53 -12.48 -18.33
CA ALA A 235 5.14 -11.54 -17.41
C ALA A 235 4.49 -10.15 -17.47
N THR A 236 4.21 -9.63 -18.67
CA THR A 236 3.48 -8.38 -18.88
C THR A 236 2.09 -8.39 -18.23
N LYS A 237 1.31 -9.48 -18.38
CA LYS A 237 0.00 -9.62 -17.74
C LYS A 237 0.09 -9.52 -16.20
N TRP A 238 1.16 -10.03 -15.61
CA TRP A 238 1.39 -9.92 -14.16
C TRP A 238 1.59 -8.46 -13.72
N PHE A 239 2.24 -7.63 -14.54
CA PHE A 239 2.41 -6.20 -14.26
C PHE A 239 1.15 -5.37 -14.43
N GLN A 240 0.24 -5.76 -15.33
CA GLN A 240 -1.03 -5.05 -15.51
C GLN A 240 -1.86 -5.03 -14.22
N SER A 241 -1.72 -6.06 -13.37
CA SER A 241 -2.37 -6.08 -12.05
C SER A 241 -1.77 -5.11 -11.02
N ASN A 242 -0.57 -4.58 -11.28
CA ASN A 242 0.21 -3.76 -10.33
C ASN A 242 0.41 -2.31 -10.80
N GLU A 243 -0.37 -1.84 -11.78
CA GLU A 243 -0.33 -0.46 -12.34
C GLU A 243 1.05 0.03 -12.84
N SER A 244 1.99 -0.87 -13.07
CA SER A 244 3.31 -0.51 -13.60
C SER A 244 3.30 -0.49 -15.13
N CYS A 245 3.83 0.57 -15.74
CA CYS A 245 4.12 0.62 -17.18
C CYS A 245 5.54 0.09 -17.47
N GLY A 246 5.86 -0.20 -18.74
CA GLY A 246 7.21 -0.60 -19.14
C GLY A 246 7.28 -1.59 -20.30
N ILE A 247 8.49 -2.05 -20.61
CA ILE A 247 8.78 -3.10 -21.58
C ILE A 247 9.47 -4.25 -20.86
N VAL A 248 8.89 -5.44 -20.93
CA VAL A 248 9.48 -6.68 -20.43
C VAL A 248 10.21 -7.37 -21.57
N GLY A 249 11.47 -7.71 -21.35
CA GLY A 249 12.29 -8.51 -22.25
C GLY A 249 12.59 -9.88 -21.64
N VAL A 250 12.52 -10.94 -22.44
CA VAL A 250 12.86 -12.31 -22.01
C VAL A 250 13.89 -12.90 -22.96
N ARG A 251 14.88 -13.58 -22.39
CA ARG A 251 15.91 -14.30 -23.12
C ARG A 251 16.07 -15.70 -22.56
N PHE A 252 15.92 -16.73 -23.39
CA PHE A 252 16.17 -18.11 -23.01
C PHE A 252 17.64 -18.45 -23.26
N ILE A 253 18.34 -18.87 -22.21
CA ILE A 253 19.73 -19.32 -22.30
C ILE A 253 19.73 -20.83 -22.60
N ASP A 254 19.02 -21.60 -21.78
CA ASP A 254 18.81 -23.03 -21.97
C ASP A 254 17.44 -23.44 -21.42
N ILE A 255 16.46 -23.54 -22.32
CA ILE A 255 15.10 -23.92 -21.96
C ILE A 255 15.00 -25.31 -21.36
N SER A 256 15.93 -26.23 -21.68
CA SER A 256 15.92 -27.60 -21.16
C SER A 256 16.23 -27.65 -19.67
N ASN A 257 16.90 -26.61 -19.15
CA ASN A 257 17.25 -26.43 -17.75
C ASN A 257 16.48 -25.26 -17.11
N CYS A 258 15.49 -24.70 -17.81
CA CYS A 258 14.78 -23.48 -17.40
C CYS A 258 15.73 -22.31 -17.07
N GLU A 259 16.85 -22.19 -17.79
CA GLU A 259 17.78 -21.07 -17.66
C GLU A 259 17.36 -19.94 -18.59
N PHE A 260 17.01 -18.79 -18.01
CA PHE A 260 16.58 -17.59 -18.72
C PHE A 260 16.95 -16.31 -17.96
N GLU A 261 16.90 -15.19 -18.67
CA GLU A 261 17.03 -13.85 -18.11
C GLU A 261 15.74 -13.07 -18.36
N ALA A 262 15.37 -12.25 -17.39
CA ALA A 262 14.33 -11.25 -17.57
C ALA A 262 14.95 -9.85 -17.48
N LEU A 263 14.59 -9.01 -18.43
CA LEU A 263 15.01 -7.63 -18.51
C LEU A 263 13.78 -6.72 -18.43
N TRP A 264 13.95 -5.53 -17.89
CA TRP A 264 12.89 -4.52 -17.85
C TRP A 264 13.46 -3.14 -18.14
N ARG A 265 12.71 -2.33 -18.88
CA ARG A 265 13.00 -0.90 -19.10
C ARG A 265 11.70 -0.10 -19.15
N GLU A 266 11.78 1.18 -18.79
CA GLU A 266 10.63 2.09 -18.73
C GLU A 266 10.02 2.29 -20.13
N ASP A 267 10.87 2.50 -21.13
CA ASP A 267 10.49 2.63 -22.53
C ASP A 267 11.66 2.23 -23.46
N SER A 268 11.44 2.28 -24.78
CA SER A 268 12.44 1.87 -25.77
C SER A 268 13.66 2.78 -25.87
N SER A 269 13.59 3.99 -25.29
CA SER A 269 14.67 4.96 -25.22
C SER A 269 15.40 4.99 -23.87
N SER A 270 14.87 4.30 -22.85
CA SER A 270 15.48 4.22 -21.53
C SER A 270 16.84 3.54 -21.60
N ASP A 271 17.84 4.21 -21.05
CA ASP A 271 19.21 3.74 -20.86
C ASP A 271 19.36 2.87 -19.60
N ILE A 272 18.41 2.99 -18.67
CA ILE A 272 18.38 2.21 -17.42
C ILE A 272 17.62 0.91 -17.66
N ILE A 273 18.37 -0.19 -17.66
CA ILE A 273 17.86 -1.54 -17.87
C ILE A 273 18.01 -2.33 -16.57
N GLY A 274 16.90 -2.84 -16.06
CA GLY A 274 16.90 -3.83 -14.99
C GLY A 274 17.15 -5.22 -15.55
N ARG A 275 17.85 -6.07 -14.79
CA ARG A 275 18.11 -7.46 -15.17
C ARG A 275 17.97 -8.41 -13.98
N TYR A 276 17.54 -9.64 -14.24
CA TYR A 276 17.52 -10.72 -13.26
C TYR A 276 17.78 -12.06 -13.99
N PRO A 277 18.54 -13.02 -13.42
CA PRO A 277 19.02 -13.11 -12.02
C PRO A 277 20.27 -12.31 -11.67
N GLU A 278 20.95 -11.70 -12.64
CA GLU A 278 22.17 -10.91 -12.42
C GLU A 278 21.89 -9.40 -12.49
N PRO A 279 21.31 -8.76 -11.45
CA PRO A 279 20.99 -7.33 -11.49
C PRO A 279 22.25 -6.46 -11.66
N ALA A 280 22.12 -5.34 -12.36
CA ALA A 280 23.16 -4.32 -12.38
C ALA A 280 23.35 -3.77 -10.96
N VAL A 281 24.60 -3.64 -10.53
CA VAL A 281 24.98 -3.11 -9.21
C VAL A 281 25.30 -1.62 -9.28
N SER A 282 25.58 -1.10 -10.48
CA SER A 282 25.87 0.32 -10.72
C SER A 282 25.30 0.80 -12.06
N LEU A 283 25.24 2.12 -12.26
CA LEU A 283 24.86 2.72 -13.54
C LEU A 283 25.93 2.54 -14.62
N ASP A 284 27.17 2.29 -14.21
CA ASP A 284 28.30 2.00 -15.11
C ASP A 284 28.24 0.56 -15.65
N ASP A 285 27.40 -0.29 -15.04
CA ASP A 285 27.10 -1.62 -15.57
C ASP A 285 26.18 -1.47 -16.79
N HIS A 286 26.78 -1.21 -17.94
CA HIS A 286 26.06 -1.15 -19.20
C HIS A 286 25.49 -2.53 -19.56
N ILE A 287 24.22 -2.74 -19.21
CA ILE A 287 23.46 -3.91 -19.65
C ILE A 287 22.99 -3.66 -21.08
N GLU A 288 23.40 -4.51 -22.00
CA GLU A 288 22.86 -4.49 -23.35
C GLU A 288 21.44 -5.10 -23.37
N TRP A 289 20.51 -4.47 -24.09
CA TRP A 289 19.15 -5.00 -24.30
C TRP A 289 19.17 -6.15 -25.31
N ILE A 290 19.64 -7.32 -24.87
CA ILE A 290 19.69 -8.55 -25.66
C ILE A 290 18.56 -9.46 -25.19
N VAL A 291 17.48 -9.53 -25.98
CA VAL A 291 16.27 -10.30 -25.67
C VAL A 291 15.86 -11.13 -26.87
N ASP A 292 15.26 -12.30 -26.63
CA ASP A 292 14.68 -13.14 -27.70
C ASP A 292 13.26 -12.68 -28.05
N ALA A 293 12.56 -12.11 -27.07
CA ALA A 293 11.27 -11.46 -27.24
C ALA A 293 11.12 -10.30 -26.25
N GLU A 294 10.33 -9.30 -26.63
CA GLU A 294 9.87 -8.25 -25.74
C GLU A 294 8.36 -8.05 -25.87
N CYS A 295 7.74 -7.62 -24.78
CA CYS A 295 6.33 -7.28 -24.73
C CYS A 295 6.17 -5.98 -23.95
N LYS A 296 5.43 -5.03 -24.54
CA LYS A 296 5.12 -3.76 -23.90
C LYS A 296 3.92 -3.94 -22.98
N ILE A 297 3.99 -3.38 -21.78
CA ILE A 297 2.83 -3.25 -20.90
C ILE A 297 1.96 -2.14 -21.50
N ASP A 298 1.04 -2.53 -22.39
CA ASP A 298 0.07 -1.62 -22.96
C ASP A 298 -0.95 -1.21 -21.88
N GLU A 299 -1.13 0.10 -21.71
CA GLU A 299 -2.12 0.71 -20.79
C GLU A 299 -3.58 0.40 -21.19
N GLN A 300 -3.80 -0.29 -22.31
CA GLN A 300 -5.12 -0.55 -22.86
C GLN A 300 -5.18 -1.99 -23.35
N VAL A 301 -5.89 -2.85 -22.62
CA VAL A 301 -6.90 -3.82 -23.09
C VAL A 301 -7.23 -4.70 -21.88
N PHE A 302 -8.18 -4.23 -21.06
CA PHE A 302 -9.05 -5.11 -20.27
C PHE A 302 -10.11 -5.66 -21.24
N GLU A 303 -9.74 -6.54 -22.15
CA GLU A 303 -10.72 -7.49 -22.65
C GLU A 303 -10.66 -8.65 -21.68
N GLU A 304 -11.67 -8.70 -20.78
CA GLU A 304 -11.97 -9.89 -19.99
C GLU A 304 -12.07 -11.05 -20.98
N THR A 305 -11.00 -11.83 -21.12
CA THR A 305 -11.12 -13.17 -21.66
C THR A 305 -11.86 -13.95 -20.59
N GLU A 306 -13.18 -14.02 -20.71
CA GLU A 306 -13.98 -15.07 -20.08
C GLU A 306 -13.24 -16.39 -20.31
N TYR A 307 -12.80 -17.02 -19.22
CA TYR A 307 -12.42 -18.41 -19.26
C TYR A 307 -13.69 -19.19 -19.56
N ASP A 308 -13.92 -19.48 -20.85
CA ASP A 308 -14.97 -20.37 -21.31
C ASP A 308 -14.56 -21.82 -21.02
N ASP A 309 -14.69 -22.20 -19.74
CA ASP A 309 -14.55 -23.59 -19.27
C ASP A 309 -15.83 -24.42 -19.56
N ARG A 310 -16.51 -24.19 -20.69
CA ARG A 310 -17.55 -25.08 -21.19
C ARG A 310 -17.02 -25.96 -22.31
N GLU A 311 -16.32 -27.01 -21.92
CA GLU A 311 -16.34 -28.23 -22.73
C GLU A 311 -17.76 -28.84 -22.71
N ASP A 312 -18.20 -29.26 -23.90
CA ASP A 312 -19.38 -30.09 -24.19
C ASP A 312 -20.77 -29.45 -24.03
N ASP A 313 -21.29 -28.86 -25.12
CA ASP A 313 -22.27 -29.59 -25.95
C ASP A 313 -22.53 -28.89 -27.29
N ASN A 314 -22.60 -29.72 -28.33
CA ASN A 314 -22.81 -29.37 -29.73
C ASN A 314 -24.21 -28.76 -30.01
N ASP A 315 -24.27 -28.03 -31.13
CA ASP A 315 -25.45 -27.64 -31.91
C ASP A 315 -26.22 -26.39 -31.44
N LEU A 316 -25.68 -25.18 -31.72
CA LEU A 316 -26.52 -24.00 -31.92
C LEU A 316 -26.18 -23.27 -33.23
N ASP A 317 -27.23 -23.11 -34.02
CA ASP A 317 -27.33 -22.62 -35.39
C ASP A 317 -26.90 -21.14 -35.52
N GLU A 318 -25.83 -20.87 -36.27
CA GLU A 318 -25.21 -19.55 -36.48
C GLU A 318 -26.06 -18.57 -37.34
N ASN A 319 -27.40 -18.67 -37.37
CA ASN A 319 -28.25 -17.83 -38.23
C ASN A 319 -29.51 -17.28 -37.55
N ALA A 320 -29.42 -16.90 -36.28
CA ALA A 320 -30.45 -16.04 -35.68
C ALA A 320 -30.23 -14.57 -36.09
N HIS A 321 -30.73 -14.19 -37.27
CA HIS A 321 -30.90 -12.77 -37.60
C HIS A 321 -32.03 -12.21 -36.74
N TYR A 322 -31.68 -11.41 -35.72
CA TYR A 322 -32.63 -10.58 -35.00
C TYR A 322 -33.34 -9.66 -36.00
N THR A 323 -34.66 -9.66 -35.97
CA THR A 323 -35.46 -8.74 -36.77
C THR A 323 -35.30 -7.32 -36.24
N ASP A 324 -35.43 -6.32 -37.12
CA ASP A 324 -35.38 -4.91 -36.71
C ASP A 324 -36.43 -4.60 -35.61
N GLU A 325 -37.55 -5.32 -35.59
CA GLU A 325 -38.57 -5.24 -34.53
C GLU A 325 -38.08 -5.77 -33.17
N GLU A 326 -37.24 -6.81 -33.13
CA GLU A 326 -36.66 -7.32 -31.89
C GLU A 326 -35.54 -6.41 -31.37
N ILE A 327 -34.77 -5.80 -32.29
CA ILE A 327 -33.76 -4.80 -31.95
C ILE A 327 -34.44 -3.54 -31.40
N ASP A 328 -35.51 -3.07 -32.03
CA ASP A 328 -36.29 -1.92 -31.57
C ASP A 328 -37.01 -2.21 -30.25
N ALA A 329 -37.52 -3.43 -30.05
CA ALA A 329 -38.12 -3.84 -28.78
C ALA A 329 -37.07 -3.91 -27.65
N PHE A 330 -35.86 -4.38 -27.94
CA PHE A 330 -34.75 -4.40 -26.99
C PHE A 330 -34.25 -2.99 -26.68
N ALA A 331 -34.15 -2.11 -27.69
CA ALA A 331 -33.80 -0.71 -27.51
C ALA A 331 -34.87 0.04 -26.68
N ALA A 332 -36.16 -0.20 -26.93
CA ALA A 332 -37.26 0.34 -26.13
C ALA A 332 -37.25 -0.19 -24.69
N TYR A 333 -36.91 -1.47 -24.50
CA TYR A 333 -36.70 -2.05 -23.17
C TYR A 333 -35.50 -1.42 -22.44
N LEU A 334 -34.41 -1.12 -23.16
CA LEU A 334 -33.25 -0.41 -22.60
C LEU A 334 -33.57 1.06 -22.28
N GLU A 335 -34.35 1.76 -23.11
CA GLU A 335 -34.84 3.12 -22.82
C GLU A 335 -35.81 3.13 -21.63
N GLU A 336 -36.69 2.12 -21.50
CA GLU A 336 -37.58 1.96 -20.36
C GLU A 336 -36.81 1.58 -19.09
N ALA A 337 -35.77 0.75 -19.19
CA ALA A 337 -34.87 0.41 -18.10
C ALA A 337 -34.00 1.61 -17.68
N GLN A 338 -33.53 2.43 -18.61
CA GLN A 338 -32.83 3.69 -18.33
C GLN A 338 -33.76 4.77 -17.77
N SER A 339 -35.01 4.85 -18.25
CA SER A 339 -36.05 5.73 -17.69
C SER A 339 -36.50 5.29 -16.29
N ASN A 340 -36.39 4.00 -15.97
CA ASN A 340 -36.65 3.43 -14.65
C ASN A 340 -35.37 3.21 -13.84
N MET A 341 -34.21 3.70 -14.29
CA MET A 341 -33.01 3.75 -13.44
C MET A 341 -33.33 4.69 -12.28
N TYR A 342 -33.67 4.06 -11.17
CA TYR A 342 -33.83 4.66 -9.88
C TYR A 342 -32.55 5.44 -9.54
N GLU A 343 -32.59 6.77 -9.66
CA GLU A 343 -31.56 7.58 -9.03
C GLU A 343 -31.77 7.47 -7.52
N PRO A 344 -30.85 6.81 -6.79
CA PRO A 344 -31.00 6.67 -5.35
C PRO A 344 -31.05 8.07 -4.74
N SER A 345 -32.01 8.29 -3.83
CA SER A 345 -32.06 9.53 -3.07
C SER A 345 -30.73 9.76 -2.34
N ALA A 346 -30.39 10.99 -1.98
CA ALA A 346 -29.14 11.27 -1.27
C ALA A 346 -28.98 10.43 0.02
N GLU A 347 -30.09 10.05 0.65
CA GLU A 347 -30.10 9.16 1.83
C GLU A 347 -29.87 7.69 1.47
N GLU A 348 -30.39 7.20 0.35
CA GLU A 348 -30.16 5.81 -0.11
C GLU A 348 -28.79 5.66 -0.76
N LYS A 349 -28.30 6.70 -1.45
CA LYS A 349 -26.93 6.74 -1.97
C LYS A 349 -25.95 6.72 -0.79
N LYS A 350 -26.21 7.53 0.24
CA LYS A 350 -25.46 7.50 1.50
C LYS A 350 -25.57 6.15 2.21
N ALA A 351 -26.73 5.48 2.22
CA ALA A 351 -26.89 4.18 2.87
C ALA A 351 -26.23 3.03 2.08
N ASN A 352 -26.24 3.08 0.76
CA ASN A 352 -25.59 2.11 -0.11
C ASN A 352 -24.07 2.33 -0.11
N ASP A 353 -23.61 3.59 -0.07
CA ASP A 353 -22.22 3.95 0.18
C ASP A 353 -21.79 3.44 1.57
N ASN A 354 -22.63 3.56 2.61
CA ASN A 354 -22.36 2.99 3.93
C ASN A 354 -22.30 1.45 3.93
N ALA A 355 -23.13 0.76 3.13
CA ALA A 355 -23.09 -0.70 2.97
C ALA A 355 -21.86 -1.18 2.18
N LYS A 356 -21.41 -0.39 1.21
CA LYS A 356 -20.22 -0.64 0.39
C LYS A 356 -18.93 -0.37 1.17
N ILE A 357 -18.91 0.69 1.99
CA ILE A 357 -17.86 1.00 2.99
C ILE A 357 -17.74 -0.15 4.00
N ALA A 358 -18.88 -0.72 4.44
CA ALA A 358 -18.92 -1.87 5.33
C ALA A 358 -18.35 -3.18 4.74
N TYR A 359 -18.41 -3.34 3.41
CA TYR A 359 -17.84 -4.51 2.73
C TYR A 359 -16.34 -4.41 2.47
N ILE A 360 -15.88 -3.25 1.99
CA ILE A 360 -14.49 -3.02 1.60
C ILE A 360 -13.58 -3.02 2.84
N ALA A 361 -14.00 -2.37 3.93
CA ALA A 361 -13.28 -2.41 5.21
C ALA A 361 -13.18 -3.83 5.83
N ALA A 362 -14.04 -4.77 5.40
CA ALA A 362 -14.00 -6.17 5.83
C ALA A 362 -13.05 -7.04 4.97
N ALA A 363 -12.66 -6.59 3.78
CA ALA A 363 -11.70 -7.27 2.92
C ALA A 363 -10.24 -6.92 3.29
N ASP A 364 -9.97 -5.70 3.74
CA ASP A 364 -8.60 -5.22 4.01
C ASP A 364 -8.01 -5.70 5.35
N TYR A 365 -8.82 -5.95 6.38
CA TYR A 365 -8.34 -6.57 7.63
C TYR A 365 -7.97 -8.05 7.45
N LEU A 366 -8.44 -8.72 6.39
CA LEU A 366 -8.11 -10.11 6.06
C LEU A 366 -6.76 -10.28 5.34
N THR A 367 -6.14 -9.19 4.85
CA THR A 367 -4.82 -9.21 4.18
C THR A 367 -3.67 -8.76 5.08
N GLY A 368 -3.94 -8.36 6.32
CA GLY A 368 -2.92 -8.18 7.37
C GLY A 368 -2.11 -6.89 7.30
N MET A 369 -2.71 -5.77 6.86
CA MET A 369 -2.09 -4.43 6.95
C MET A 369 -2.87 -3.51 7.91
N GLU A 370 -2.17 -2.86 8.83
CA GLU A 370 -2.69 -1.75 9.66
C GLU A 370 -2.11 -0.41 9.18
N THR A 371 -2.87 0.69 9.25
CA THR A 371 -2.46 2.07 9.62
C THR A 371 -3.71 2.98 9.73
N PRO A 372 -3.63 4.29 10.08
CA PRO A 372 -3.36 4.92 11.39
C PRO A 372 -4.48 5.90 11.84
N GLU A 373 -4.57 6.23 13.13
CA GLU A 373 -5.50 7.24 13.67
C GLU A 373 -5.08 8.67 13.28
N ASN A 374 -5.56 9.16 12.13
CA ASN A 374 -6.06 10.54 11.93
C ASN A 374 -6.50 10.70 10.46
N GLY A 375 -7.63 10.08 10.13
CA GLY A 375 -8.37 10.24 8.88
C GLY A 375 -9.84 9.89 9.13
N ASP A 376 -10.75 10.67 8.55
CA ASP A 376 -12.21 10.69 8.71
C ASP A 376 -12.87 9.36 9.21
N GLY A 377 -13.51 9.38 10.38
CA GLY A 377 -13.97 8.20 11.14
C GLY A 377 -15.09 7.36 10.50
N ARG A 378 -14.76 6.62 9.44
CA ARG A 378 -15.68 5.76 8.66
C ARG A 378 -15.35 4.26 8.72
N ASP A 379 -14.21 3.85 9.31
CA ASP A 379 -13.66 2.49 9.11
C ASP A 379 -13.60 1.57 10.37
N ILE A 380 -13.95 2.05 11.57
CA ILE A 380 -13.60 1.33 12.84
C ILE A 380 -14.66 0.31 13.32
N VAL A 381 -15.95 0.44 12.95
CA VAL A 381 -17.01 -0.31 13.65
C VAL A 381 -17.48 -1.60 12.96
N THR A 382 -17.12 -1.82 11.69
CA THR A 382 -17.66 -2.94 10.91
C THR A 382 -16.92 -4.28 11.13
N ALA A 383 -15.64 -4.25 11.51
CA ALA A 383 -14.82 -5.46 11.70
C ALA A 383 -15.15 -6.28 12.97
N PHE A 384 -15.72 -5.65 14.01
CA PHE A 384 -15.99 -6.30 15.31
C PHE A 384 -17.17 -7.30 15.27
N VAL A 385 -18.11 -7.13 14.33
CA VAL A 385 -19.37 -7.89 14.31
C VAL A 385 -19.24 -9.23 13.61
N ARG A 386 -18.33 -9.32 12.63
CA ARG A 386 -18.20 -10.46 11.73
C ARG A 386 -17.32 -11.57 12.31
N SER A 387 -16.28 -11.27 13.10
CA SER A 387 -15.41 -12.30 13.71
C SER A 387 -16.10 -13.07 14.84
N GLU A 388 -16.79 -12.38 15.76
CA GLU A 388 -17.50 -13.07 16.84
C GLU A 388 -18.67 -13.90 16.31
N VAL A 389 -19.42 -13.43 15.32
CA VAL A 389 -20.56 -14.19 14.76
C VAL A 389 -20.10 -15.34 13.85
N ALA A 390 -19.05 -15.15 13.03
CA ALA A 390 -18.54 -16.21 12.16
C ALA A 390 -17.74 -17.28 12.91
N GLU A 391 -16.90 -16.95 13.89
CA GLU A 391 -16.24 -17.94 14.75
C GLU A 391 -17.27 -18.72 15.60
N TYR A 392 -18.30 -18.04 16.06
CA TYR A 392 -19.41 -18.65 16.79
C TYR A 392 -20.22 -19.62 15.93
N ILE A 393 -20.53 -19.26 14.69
CA ILE A 393 -21.25 -20.14 13.73
C ILE A 393 -20.35 -21.29 13.27
N ALA A 394 -19.10 -21.02 12.87
CA ALA A 394 -18.15 -22.04 12.41
C ALA A 394 -17.81 -23.07 13.51
N GLY A 395 -17.71 -22.63 14.77
CA GLY A 395 -17.54 -23.50 15.92
C GLY A 395 -18.77 -24.39 16.22
N MET A 396 -19.97 -23.96 15.83
CA MET A 396 -21.20 -24.74 16.00
C MET A 396 -21.45 -25.74 14.89
N GLU A 397 -21.09 -25.40 13.65
CA GLU A 397 -21.24 -26.28 12.51
C GLU A 397 -20.26 -27.45 12.53
N MET A 398 -19.01 -27.22 12.97
CA MET A 398 -18.05 -28.30 13.22
C MET A 398 -18.55 -29.32 14.25
N ASN A 399 -19.51 -28.94 15.10
CA ASN A 399 -20.13 -29.81 16.10
C ASN A 399 -21.56 -30.28 15.73
N GLY A 400 -22.14 -29.80 14.62
CA GLY A 400 -23.49 -30.15 14.17
C GLY A 400 -24.64 -29.53 15.00
N GLU A 401 -24.43 -28.37 15.64
CA GLU A 401 -25.32 -27.81 16.66
C GLU A 401 -26.04 -26.49 16.28
N LEU A 402 -26.16 -26.16 14.98
CA LEU A 402 -26.78 -24.90 14.54
C LEU A 402 -28.32 -24.90 14.71
N THR A 403 -28.79 -24.76 15.96
CA THR A 403 -30.21 -24.70 16.33
C THR A 403 -30.79 -23.29 16.18
N SER A 404 -32.12 -23.17 16.18
CA SER A 404 -32.83 -21.87 16.13
C SER A 404 -32.44 -20.95 17.30
N GLU A 405 -32.18 -21.51 18.48
CA GLU A 405 -31.72 -20.75 19.67
C GLU A 405 -30.34 -20.12 19.43
N LYS A 406 -29.45 -20.83 18.74
CA LYS A 406 -28.11 -20.35 18.40
C LYS A 406 -28.09 -19.31 17.27
N LYS A 407 -28.96 -19.45 16.27
CA LYS A 407 -29.16 -18.43 15.23
C LYS A 407 -29.67 -17.11 15.81
N GLN A 408 -30.54 -17.16 16.83
CA GLN A 408 -31.01 -15.97 17.55
C GLN A 408 -29.90 -15.32 18.40
N GLU A 409 -29.00 -16.11 18.98
CA GLU A 409 -27.85 -15.61 19.74
C GLU A 409 -26.86 -14.84 18.85
N ALA A 410 -26.55 -15.37 17.65
CA ALA A 410 -25.75 -14.68 16.64
C ALA A 410 -26.38 -13.33 16.22
N ALA A 411 -27.71 -13.29 16.03
CA ALA A 411 -28.43 -12.06 15.71
C ALA A 411 -28.33 -11.00 16.83
N ASN A 412 -28.38 -11.43 18.10
CA ASN A 412 -28.24 -10.53 19.24
C ASN A 412 -26.83 -9.93 19.33
N ILE A 413 -25.78 -10.69 18.99
CA ILE A 413 -24.39 -10.20 18.93
C ILE A 413 -24.27 -9.14 17.83
N ALA A 414 -24.84 -9.41 16.65
CA ALA A 414 -24.83 -8.47 15.54
C ALA A 414 -25.52 -7.14 15.86
N ALA A 415 -26.71 -7.20 16.44
CA ALA A 415 -27.47 -6.02 16.86
C ALA A 415 -26.73 -5.20 17.93
N LYS A 416 -26.09 -5.86 18.91
CA LYS A 416 -25.34 -5.17 19.97
C LYS A 416 -24.16 -4.39 19.41
N ALA A 417 -23.46 -4.94 18.44
CA ALA A 417 -22.29 -4.28 17.85
C ALA A 417 -22.68 -3.09 16.97
N LEU A 418 -23.78 -3.19 16.21
CA LEU A 418 -24.33 -2.05 15.45
C LEU A 418 -24.83 -0.92 16.36
N LYS A 419 -25.42 -1.27 17.52
CA LYS A 419 -25.79 -0.27 18.53
C LYS A 419 -24.57 0.46 19.10
N ASN A 420 -23.46 -0.23 19.31
CA ASN A 420 -22.20 0.38 19.75
C ASN A 420 -21.59 1.31 18.68
N ALA A 421 -21.95 1.10 17.40
CA ALA A 421 -21.60 1.97 16.27
C ALA A 421 -22.40 3.26 16.18
N GLY A 422 -23.43 3.44 17.03
CA GLY A 422 -24.38 4.54 16.90
C GLY A 422 -25.35 4.39 15.73
N VAL A 423 -25.52 3.18 15.19
CA VAL A 423 -26.51 2.89 14.13
C VAL A 423 -27.84 2.52 14.79
N ASP A 424 -28.83 3.40 14.67
CA ASP A 424 -30.20 3.15 15.11
C ASP A 424 -31.01 2.43 14.01
N GLY A 425 -31.58 1.25 14.30
CA GLY A 425 -32.50 0.53 13.40
C GLY A 425 -32.60 -0.98 13.68
N LYS A 426 -33.56 -1.66 13.04
CA LYS A 426 -33.73 -3.12 13.17
C LYS A 426 -32.81 -3.88 12.20
N VAL A 427 -32.13 -4.89 12.73
CA VAL A 427 -31.17 -5.72 12.01
C VAL A 427 -31.72 -7.13 11.88
N GLY A 428 -31.76 -7.66 10.65
CA GLY A 428 -32.12 -9.05 10.38
C GLY A 428 -30.92 -9.79 9.79
N LEU A 429 -30.61 -10.97 10.34
CA LEU A 429 -29.67 -11.90 9.72
C LEU A 429 -30.46 -12.91 8.89
N LEU A 430 -30.15 -13.02 7.60
CA LEU A 430 -30.68 -14.04 6.72
C LEU A 430 -29.61 -15.12 6.52
N PHE A 431 -29.91 -16.33 6.97
CA PHE A 431 -29.05 -17.50 6.74
C PHE A 431 -29.52 -18.18 5.45
N ILE A 432 -28.62 -18.37 4.48
CA ILE A 432 -28.93 -19.00 3.21
C ILE A 432 -28.23 -20.37 3.17
N GLU A 433 -29.01 -21.44 3.06
CA GLU A 433 -28.45 -22.79 3.01
C GLU A 433 -28.05 -23.11 1.56
N LEU A 434 -26.80 -22.79 1.19
CA LEU A 434 -26.23 -23.09 -0.14
C LEU A 434 -25.45 -24.40 -0.09
N ASP A 435 -26.17 -25.51 -0.16
CA ASP A 435 -25.64 -26.89 -0.10
C ASP A 435 -24.80 -27.22 1.16
N SER A 436 -24.77 -28.51 1.50
CA SER A 436 -24.28 -29.02 2.80
C SER A 436 -22.79 -28.78 3.12
N LEU A 437 -22.05 -28.03 2.29
CA LEU A 437 -20.60 -27.86 2.39
C LEU A 437 -20.13 -26.40 2.49
N ASN A 438 -20.98 -25.38 2.26
CA ASN A 438 -20.64 -23.97 2.45
C ASN A 438 -21.90 -23.07 2.59
N PRO A 439 -22.45 -22.88 3.80
CA PRO A 439 -23.57 -21.96 3.98
C PRO A 439 -23.09 -20.49 3.87
N ASP A 440 -23.65 -19.75 2.92
CA ASP A 440 -23.51 -18.29 2.86
C ASP A 440 -24.59 -17.60 3.71
N PHE A 441 -24.30 -16.42 4.22
CA PHE A 441 -25.31 -15.59 4.91
C PHE A 441 -25.31 -14.17 4.35
N CYS A 442 -26.50 -13.58 4.32
CA CYS A 442 -26.70 -12.20 3.94
C CYS A 442 -27.16 -11.40 5.15
N VAL A 443 -26.57 -10.22 5.35
CA VAL A 443 -27.05 -9.26 6.34
C VAL A 443 -28.07 -8.34 5.67
N MET A 444 -29.26 -8.24 6.26
CA MET A 444 -30.34 -7.39 5.76
C MET A 444 -30.66 -6.30 6.78
N TRP A 445 -30.66 -5.05 6.33
CA TRP A 445 -30.99 -3.92 7.20
C TRP A 445 -32.28 -3.24 6.78
N LYS A 446 -33.16 -2.94 7.75
CA LYS A 446 -34.48 -2.35 7.52
C LYS A 446 -34.67 -1.08 8.35
N ASN A 447 -35.08 0.00 7.69
CA ASN A 447 -35.41 1.24 8.40
C ASN A 447 -36.69 1.06 9.21
N GLU A 448 -36.70 1.52 10.46
CA GLU A 448 -37.94 1.52 11.25
C GLU A 448 -38.94 2.58 10.80
N THR A 449 -38.47 3.75 10.38
CA THR A 449 -39.34 4.88 10.03
C THR A 449 -39.99 4.67 8.67
N SER A 450 -39.26 4.14 7.70
CA SER A 450 -39.78 3.93 6.33
C SER A 450 -40.29 2.51 6.08
N GLY A 451 -39.93 1.53 6.92
CA GLY A 451 -40.26 0.12 6.70
C GLY A 451 -39.58 -0.48 5.46
N ARG A 452 -38.64 0.23 4.82
CA ARG A 452 -37.92 -0.23 3.61
C ARG A 452 -36.64 -0.96 3.98
N LEU A 453 -36.32 -1.98 3.18
CA LEU A 453 -35.00 -2.61 3.16
C LEU A 453 -34.00 -1.60 2.60
N ILE A 454 -32.92 -1.34 3.33
CA ILE A 454 -31.95 -0.29 2.98
C ILE A 454 -30.61 -0.88 2.51
N GLY A 455 -30.34 -2.16 2.80
CA GLY A 455 -29.13 -2.82 2.31
C GLY A 455 -29.23 -4.33 2.41
N VAL A 456 -28.63 -4.99 1.42
CA VAL A 456 -28.36 -6.44 1.38
C VAL A 456 -26.90 -6.59 1.02
N TYR A 457 -26.16 -7.37 1.80
CA TYR A 457 -24.76 -7.64 1.53
C TYR A 457 -24.44 -9.14 1.64
N PRO A 458 -23.79 -9.76 0.63
CA PRO A 458 -23.41 -9.17 -0.66
C PRO A 458 -24.61 -8.78 -1.54
N GLN A 459 -24.38 -7.89 -2.51
CA GLN A 459 -25.42 -7.41 -3.42
C GLN A 459 -25.78 -8.53 -4.40
N LEU A 460 -26.92 -9.18 -4.18
CA LEU A 460 -27.46 -10.21 -5.06
C LEU A 460 -28.06 -9.55 -6.31
N ALA A 461 -28.01 -10.23 -7.46
CA ALA A 461 -28.66 -9.72 -8.66
C ALA A 461 -30.18 -9.63 -8.43
N PRO A 462 -30.89 -8.64 -8.98
CA PRO A 462 -32.34 -8.45 -8.74
C PRO A 462 -33.19 -9.69 -9.05
N ASN A 463 -32.74 -10.52 -9.98
CA ASN A 463 -33.41 -11.76 -10.37
C ASN A 463 -33.26 -12.89 -9.34
N ASP A 464 -32.23 -12.84 -8.49
CA ASP A 464 -31.98 -13.84 -7.44
C ASP A 464 -32.84 -13.60 -6.19
N MET A 465 -33.31 -12.37 -5.97
CA MET A 465 -34.16 -12.01 -4.82
C MET A 465 -35.64 -12.40 -4.97
N LEU A 466 -36.13 -12.61 -6.20
CA LEU A 466 -37.56 -12.82 -6.47
C LEU A 466 -38.00 -14.30 -6.40
N ALA A 467 -37.06 -15.24 -6.27
CA ALA A 467 -37.35 -16.67 -6.37
C ALA A 467 -37.49 -17.39 -5.01
N TRP A 468 -37.29 -16.73 -3.86
CA TRP A 468 -37.06 -17.44 -2.59
C TRP A 468 -38.16 -17.19 -1.55
N GLU A 469 -38.84 -18.25 -1.11
CA GLU A 469 -39.60 -18.26 0.14
C GLU A 469 -38.59 -18.34 1.31
N CYS A 470 -38.33 -17.21 1.98
CA CYS A 470 -37.34 -17.13 3.05
C CYS A 470 -37.98 -17.15 4.44
N ASP A 471 -37.52 -18.05 5.33
CA ASP A 471 -37.83 -18.01 6.75
C ASP A 471 -36.93 -16.97 7.45
N VAL A 472 -37.52 -15.93 8.03
CA VAL A 472 -36.80 -14.97 8.89
C VAL A 472 -36.57 -15.63 10.25
N VAL A 473 -35.33 -16.03 10.53
CA VAL A 473 -35.04 -16.92 11.66
C VAL A 473 -34.82 -16.19 13.00
N ALA A 474 -34.56 -14.87 12.99
CA ALA A 474 -34.36 -14.10 14.23
C ALA A 474 -34.78 -12.62 14.10
N HIS A 475 -35.31 -12.07 15.20
CA HIS A 475 -35.66 -10.65 15.34
C HIS A 475 -34.95 -10.06 16.56
N VAL A 476 -34.38 -8.87 16.41
CA VAL A 476 -33.81 -8.09 17.51
C VAL A 476 -34.34 -6.65 17.40
N GLU A 477 -34.94 -6.15 18.48
CA GLU A 477 -35.40 -4.75 18.59
C GLU A 477 -34.31 -3.84 19.15
#